data_AF-D3T613-F1
#
_entry.id   AF-D3T613-F1
#
_cell.length_a   1.000
_cell.length_b   1.000
_cell.length_c   1.000
_cell.angle_alpha   90.00
_cell.angle_beta   90.00
_cell.angle_gamma   90.00
#
_symmetry.space_group_name_H-M   'P 1'
#
loop_
_entity.id
_entity.type
_entity.pdbx_description
1 polymer ?
#
loop_
_entity_poly.entity_id
_entity_poly.type
_entity_poly.pdbx_seq_one_letter_code
_entity_poly.pdbx_strand_id
1 'polypeptide(L)'
;MRYVQVVKIALRSVLSNKMRSFLTMLGIIIGVTAVIALVSIGQGSTRSVTSQIQSMGSNLIMVNVMGRGGESSLTYDQAIVLKDSNFIAAISPVISTSVTAMYGNNSVDNTTVNGVNGDYQSIRDIQVAAGRFILPMDDEGRNRVAVLGSNVARELFGFTDPIGKTIKLNGQNFTVVGILSQKGSSIAGSDDDSIFIPLKTMFYFAKNRDIRQIYIEATSPDTVELAKNEINSKLLTIFKGDTNAFRIIDQSQILSTVNSVTATLSLLLGGIAGISLLVGGIGIMNIMLVSVTERTREIGIRKALGAKKKDVLLQFIIESLTLSGLGGIVGIIVGYVLSMVLGSAMNINAKPSLSTVLISFSFSVIVGLFFGVYPANKAANLNPIEALRYE
;
A
#
# COMPACT_ATOMS: atom_id res chain seq x y z
N MET A 1 -21.94 -4.61 43.02
CA MET A 1 -22.46 -5.99 42.83
C MET A 1 -23.49 -6.14 41.69
N ARG A 2 -24.26 -5.09 41.32
CA ARG A 2 -25.30 -5.17 40.28
C ARG A 2 -24.76 -5.45 38.85
N TYR A 3 -23.71 -4.78 38.39
CA TYR A 3 -23.21 -4.91 36.99
C TYR A 3 -22.59 -6.28 36.68
N VAL A 4 -21.79 -6.84 37.59
CA VAL A 4 -21.16 -8.16 37.41
C VAL A 4 -22.21 -9.28 37.32
N GLN A 5 -23.28 -9.19 38.11
CA GLN A 5 -24.41 -10.11 38.00
C GLN A 5 -25.14 -9.99 36.67
N VAL A 6 -25.35 -8.77 36.15
CA VAL A 6 -26.03 -8.57 34.86
C VAL A 6 -25.18 -9.12 33.71
N VAL A 7 -23.86 -8.93 33.72
CA VAL A 7 -22.95 -9.55 32.73
C VAL A 7 -22.99 -11.08 32.83
N LYS A 8 -22.99 -11.65 34.05
CA LYS A 8 -23.06 -13.10 34.25
C LYS A 8 -24.40 -13.68 33.77
N ILE A 9 -25.50 -12.95 33.95
CA ILE A 9 -26.83 -13.31 33.43
C ILE A 9 -26.86 -13.22 31.91
N ALA A 10 -26.30 -12.16 31.32
CA ALA A 10 -26.20 -11.99 29.87
C ALA A 10 -25.39 -13.12 29.23
N LEU A 11 -24.23 -13.47 29.79
CA LEU A 11 -23.41 -14.60 29.33
C LEU A 11 -24.16 -15.94 29.41
N ARG A 12 -24.94 -16.17 30.48
CA ARG A 12 -25.78 -17.38 30.59
C ARG A 12 -26.91 -17.40 29.56
N SER A 13 -27.53 -16.25 29.27
CA SER A 13 -28.56 -16.11 28.23
C SER A 13 -28.01 -16.41 26.84
N VAL A 14 -26.79 -15.95 26.55
CA VAL A 14 -26.07 -16.25 25.30
C VAL A 14 -25.78 -17.76 25.18
N LEU A 15 -25.38 -18.40 26.28
CA LEU A 15 -25.07 -19.83 26.30
C LEU A 15 -26.32 -20.73 26.25
N SER A 16 -27.48 -20.26 26.69
CA SER A 16 -28.71 -21.06 26.64
C SER A 16 -29.26 -21.18 25.21
N ASN A 17 -29.00 -20.20 24.34
CA ASN A 17 -29.45 -20.19 22.95
C ASN A 17 -28.27 -20.09 21.95
N LYS A 18 -27.38 -21.09 22.00
CA LYS A 18 -26.11 -21.11 21.25
C LYS A 18 -26.25 -20.78 19.75
N MET A 19 -27.21 -21.40 19.07
CA MET A 19 -27.43 -21.19 17.62
C MET A 19 -27.81 -19.74 17.32
N ARG A 20 -28.77 -19.20 18.06
CA ARG A 20 -29.26 -17.84 17.90
C ARG A 20 -28.16 -16.82 18.17
N SER A 21 -27.45 -16.99 19.28
CA SER A 21 -26.36 -16.08 19.65
C SER A 21 -25.21 -16.16 18.65
N PHE A 22 -24.87 -17.34 18.16
CA PHE A 22 -23.86 -17.49 17.10
C PHE A 22 -24.27 -16.78 15.81
N LEU A 23 -25.50 -17.01 15.30
CA LEU A 23 -26.02 -16.36 14.10
C LEU A 23 -26.08 -14.83 14.24
N THR A 24 -26.35 -14.34 15.44
CA THR A 24 -26.40 -12.89 15.73
C THR A 24 -25.00 -12.28 15.74
N MET A 25 -24.05 -12.97 16.37
CA MET A 25 -22.65 -12.54 16.40
C MET A 25 -21.98 -12.65 15.02
N LEU A 26 -22.44 -13.55 14.15
CA LEU A 26 -21.81 -13.83 12.86
C LEU A 26 -21.66 -12.59 11.98
N GLY A 27 -22.69 -11.74 11.90
CA GLY A 27 -22.62 -10.49 11.12
C GLY A 27 -21.55 -9.53 11.66
N ILE A 28 -21.40 -9.44 12.98
CA ILE A 28 -20.38 -8.62 13.64
C ILE A 28 -19.00 -9.24 13.43
N ILE A 29 -18.87 -10.56 13.59
CA ILE A 29 -17.63 -11.30 13.38
C ILE A 29 -17.12 -11.05 11.97
N ILE A 30 -17.97 -11.23 10.95
CA ILE A 30 -17.61 -11.02 9.55
C ILE A 30 -17.22 -9.55 9.31
N GLY A 31 -18.03 -8.60 9.81
CA GLY A 31 -17.75 -7.18 9.65
C GLY A 31 -16.41 -6.77 10.27
N VAL A 32 -16.16 -7.12 11.53
CA VAL A 32 -14.90 -6.81 12.24
C VAL A 32 -13.71 -7.53 11.61
N THR A 33 -13.87 -8.80 11.22
CA THR A 33 -12.85 -9.56 10.49
C THR A 33 -12.46 -8.85 9.20
N ALA A 34 -13.44 -8.40 8.42
CA ALA A 34 -13.21 -7.69 7.17
C ALA A 34 -12.49 -6.35 7.39
N VAL A 35 -12.91 -5.53 8.36
CA VAL A 35 -12.20 -4.28 8.70
C VAL A 35 -10.73 -4.58 8.98
N ILE A 36 -10.46 -5.52 9.87
CA ILE A 36 -9.09 -5.81 10.33
C ILE A 36 -8.26 -6.35 9.18
N ALA A 37 -8.75 -7.34 8.44
CA ALA A 37 -8.00 -7.93 7.34
C ALA A 37 -7.70 -6.88 6.25
N LEU A 38 -8.71 -6.16 5.78
CA LEU A 38 -8.58 -5.22 4.66
C LEU A 38 -7.69 -4.03 5.01
N VAL A 39 -7.86 -3.43 6.19
CA VAL A 39 -7.04 -2.29 6.63
C VAL A 39 -5.60 -2.74 6.91
N SER A 40 -5.38 -3.93 7.47
CA SER A 40 -4.03 -4.42 7.77
C SER A 40 -3.26 -4.77 6.51
N ILE A 41 -3.92 -5.33 5.50
CA ILE A 41 -3.33 -5.55 4.17
C ILE A 41 -2.99 -4.20 3.55
N GLY A 42 -3.92 -3.24 3.53
CA GLY A 42 -3.67 -1.90 3.00
C GLY A 42 -2.44 -1.24 3.65
N GLN A 43 -2.40 -1.18 4.98
CA GLN A 43 -1.27 -0.62 5.74
C GLN A 43 0.03 -1.43 5.56
N GLY A 44 -0.06 -2.74 5.40
CA GLY A 44 1.09 -3.61 5.09
C GLY A 44 1.70 -3.27 3.73
N SER A 45 0.84 -3.15 2.70
CA SER A 45 1.25 -2.75 1.36
C SER A 45 1.88 -1.37 1.34
N THR A 46 1.25 -0.39 2.02
CA THR A 46 1.79 0.97 2.15
C THR A 46 3.17 0.95 2.78
N ARG A 47 3.37 0.22 3.88
CA ARG A 47 4.69 0.10 4.52
C ARG A 47 5.74 -0.51 3.59
N SER A 48 5.37 -1.56 2.86
CA SER A 48 6.27 -2.19 1.87
C SER A 48 6.69 -1.18 0.80
N VAL A 49 5.72 -0.48 0.21
CA VAL A 49 5.95 0.56 -0.79
C VAL A 49 6.79 1.71 -0.24
N THR A 50 6.47 2.22 0.96
CA THR A 50 7.26 3.27 1.62
C THR A 50 8.69 2.83 1.87
N SER A 51 8.93 1.59 2.30
CA SER A 51 10.29 1.07 2.51
C SER A 51 11.09 0.97 1.21
N GLN A 52 10.45 0.55 0.12
CA GLN A 52 11.08 0.53 -1.20
C GLN A 52 11.47 1.93 -1.65
N ILE A 53 10.58 2.91 -1.48
CA ILE A 53 10.86 4.32 -1.80
C ILE A 53 12.00 4.85 -0.92
N GLN A 54 12.03 4.54 0.38
CA GLN A 54 13.11 4.93 1.29
C GLN A 54 14.47 4.34 0.90
N SER A 55 14.49 3.13 0.33
CA SER A 55 15.71 2.47 -0.17
C SER A 55 16.28 3.07 -1.47
N MET A 56 15.62 4.07 -2.06
CA MET A 56 16.10 4.75 -3.28
C MET A 56 16.98 5.99 -3.00
N GLY A 57 17.24 6.29 -1.72
CA GLY A 57 17.94 7.52 -1.30
C GLY A 57 16.97 8.68 -1.04
N SER A 58 17.22 9.44 0.03
CA SER A 58 16.34 10.54 0.48
C SER A 58 16.58 11.88 -0.22
N ASN A 59 17.53 11.93 -1.13
CA ASN A 59 17.97 13.11 -1.87
C ASN A 59 17.72 12.98 -3.39
N LEU A 60 16.91 12.00 -3.81
CA LEU A 60 16.58 11.76 -5.23
C LEU A 60 15.51 12.72 -5.75
N ILE A 61 15.84 13.40 -6.85
CA ILE A 61 14.92 14.23 -7.65
C ILE A 61 14.85 13.64 -9.06
N MET A 62 13.65 13.45 -9.57
CA MET A 62 13.39 12.96 -10.92
C MET A 62 12.74 14.07 -11.75
N VAL A 63 13.33 14.37 -12.90
CA VAL A 63 12.76 15.29 -13.89
C VAL A 63 12.26 14.47 -15.07
N ASN A 64 10.99 14.65 -15.40
CA ASN A 64 10.35 14.03 -16.57
C ASN A 64 9.82 15.11 -17.50
N VAL A 65 10.25 15.11 -18.76
CA VAL A 65 9.72 15.96 -19.82
C VAL A 65 8.52 15.25 -20.45
N MET A 66 7.37 15.90 -20.44
CA MET A 66 6.08 15.31 -20.80
C MET A 66 5.85 15.22 -22.31
N GLY A 67 6.76 15.77 -23.13
CA GLY A 67 6.67 15.77 -24.58
C GLY A 67 5.51 16.59 -25.14
N ARG A 68 5.09 17.63 -24.41
CA ARG A 68 4.01 18.56 -24.78
C ARG A 68 4.60 19.95 -25.03
N GLY A 69 4.02 20.70 -25.98
CA GLY A 69 4.50 22.05 -26.34
C GLY A 69 5.51 22.05 -27.49
N GLY A 70 6.12 23.21 -27.75
CA GLY A 70 7.04 23.42 -28.88
C GLY A 70 8.44 22.80 -28.69
N GLU A 71 8.86 22.62 -27.44
CA GLU A 71 10.07 21.88 -27.05
C GLU A 71 9.61 20.62 -26.31
N SER A 72 9.92 19.43 -26.83
CA SER A 72 9.37 18.15 -26.34
C SER A 72 10.41 17.23 -25.67
N SER A 73 11.64 17.71 -25.57
CA SER A 73 12.82 17.02 -25.03
C SER A 73 13.87 18.05 -24.57
N LEU A 74 14.87 17.57 -23.85
CA LEU A 74 16.09 18.32 -23.55
C LEU A 74 17.23 17.78 -24.42
N THR A 75 18.12 18.68 -24.85
CA THR A 75 19.43 18.28 -25.37
C THR A 75 20.35 17.84 -24.22
N TYR A 76 21.40 17.10 -24.55
CA TYR A 76 22.40 16.69 -23.55
C TYR A 76 23.00 17.88 -22.81
N ASP A 77 23.37 18.94 -23.51
CA ASP A 77 23.97 20.13 -22.89
C ASP A 77 22.99 20.83 -21.96
N GLN A 78 21.71 20.95 -22.35
CA GLN A 78 20.66 21.51 -21.49
C GLN A 78 20.45 20.67 -20.23
N ALA A 79 20.51 19.33 -20.34
CA ALA A 79 20.38 18.44 -19.19
C ALA A 79 21.56 18.59 -18.22
N ILE A 80 22.79 18.67 -18.73
CA ILE A 80 23.99 18.77 -17.87
C ILE A 80 24.11 20.13 -17.19
N VAL A 81 23.67 21.23 -17.80
CA VAL A 81 23.64 22.57 -17.18
C VAL A 81 22.80 22.61 -15.89
N LEU A 82 21.87 21.67 -15.70
CA LEU A 82 21.15 21.55 -14.43
C LEU A 82 22.10 21.26 -13.27
N LYS A 83 23.24 20.58 -13.50
CA LYS A 83 24.27 20.29 -12.48
C LYS A 83 24.93 21.55 -11.91
N ASP A 84 24.90 22.67 -12.64
CA ASP A 84 25.53 23.93 -12.23
C ASP A 84 24.76 24.60 -11.08
N SER A 85 24.75 23.96 -9.91
CA SER A 85 24.05 24.36 -8.69
C SER A 85 24.83 23.87 -7.49
N ASN A 86 24.89 24.68 -6.42
CA ASN A 86 25.48 24.26 -5.14
C ASN A 86 24.63 23.23 -4.40
N PHE A 87 23.40 22.98 -4.84
CA PHE A 87 22.45 22.05 -4.20
C PHE A 87 22.41 20.68 -4.87
N ILE A 88 23.13 20.48 -5.98
CA ILE A 88 23.12 19.26 -6.77
C ILE A 88 24.49 18.58 -6.69
N ALA A 89 24.52 17.33 -6.23
CA ALA A 89 25.74 16.54 -6.15
C ALA A 89 26.04 15.82 -7.47
N ALA A 90 25.02 15.22 -8.09
CA ALA A 90 25.19 14.40 -9.27
C ALA A 90 23.96 14.45 -10.21
N ILE A 91 24.17 14.17 -11.49
CA ILE A 91 23.11 14.13 -12.50
C ILE A 91 23.32 12.97 -13.47
N SER A 92 22.25 12.25 -13.80
CA SER A 92 22.24 11.24 -14.85
C SER A 92 21.01 11.43 -15.74
N PRO A 93 21.20 11.98 -16.95
CA PRO A 93 20.21 11.85 -18.02
C PRO A 93 20.03 10.38 -18.40
N VAL A 94 18.81 10.01 -18.79
CA VAL A 94 18.48 8.64 -19.19
C VAL A 94 17.72 8.65 -20.51
N ILE A 95 18.14 7.75 -21.40
CA ILE A 95 17.40 7.39 -22.60
C ILE A 95 17.14 5.90 -22.54
N SER A 96 15.90 5.48 -22.75
CA SER A 96 15.52 4.08 -22.73
C SER A 96 14.96 3.64 -24.08
N THR A 97 15.24 2.41 -24.48
CA THR A 97 14.64 1.79 -25.66
C THR A 97 14.42 0.31 -25.43
N SER A 98 13.39 -0.27 -26.06
CA SER A 98 13.13 -1.70 -26.00
C SER A 98 13.95 -2.43 -27.05
N VAL A 99 14.54 -3.57 -26.67
CA VAL A 99 15.38 -4.38 -27.55
C VAL A 99 15.13 -5.86 -27.34
N THR A 100 15.54 -6.66 -28.32
CA THR A 100 15.83 -8.08 -28.09
C THR A 100 17.32 -8.22 -27.78
N ALA A 101 17.62 -8.84 -26.62
CA ALA A 101 18.95 -9.22 -26.22
C ALA A 101 19.19 -10.70 -26.57
N MET A 102 20.37 -11.03 -27.09
CA MET A 102 20.70 -12.40 -27.50
C MET A 102 22.10 -12.81 -27.07
N TYR A 103 22.23 -14.08 -26.67
CA TYR A 103 23.49 -14.75 -26.43
C TYR A 103 23.41 -16.20 -26.91
N GLY A 104 24.21 -16.58 -27.91
CA GLY A 104 24.10 -17.90 -28.55
C GLY A 104 22.70 -18.14 -29.11
N ASN A 105 22.03 -19.18 -28.61
CA ASN A 105 20.63 -19.51 -28.97
C ASN A 105 19.60 -18.94 -27.97
N ASN A 106 20.03 -18.30 -26.88
CA ASN A 106 19.12 -17.72 -25.89
C ASN A 106 18.79 -16.27 -26.29
N SER A 107 17.54 -15.89 -26.11
CA SER A 107 17.06 -14.52 -26.34
C SER A 107 16.11 -14.07 -25.24
N VAL A 108 16.20 -12.78 -24.92
CA VAL A 108 15.26 -12.07 -24.05
C VAL A 108 14.64 -10.97 -24.89
N ASP A 109 13.37 -11.13 -25.21
CA ASP A 109 12.62 -10.17 -26.02
C ASP A 109 12.04 -9.04 -25.18
N ASN A 110 11.93 -7.86 -25.79
CA ASN A 110 11.31 -6.68 -25.21
C ASN A 110 11.91 -6.25 -23.84
N THR A 111 13.23 -6.47 -23.66
CA THR A 111 13.96 -5.95 -22.50
C THR A 111 14.32 -4.48 -22.70
N THR A 112 14.34 -3.71 -21.62
CA THR A 112 14.67 -2.28 -21.67
C THR A 112 16.17 -2.09 -21.61
N VAL A 113 16.75 -1.42 -22.60
CA VAL A 113 18.11 -0.88 -22.51
C VAL A 113 18.04 0.56 -22.06
N ASN A 114 18.77 0.90 -21.00
CA ASN A 114 18.93 2.24 -20.45
C ASN A 114 20.33 2.76 -20.77
N GLY A 115 20.40 3.91 -21.46
CA GLY A 115 21.62 4.68 -21.62
C GLY A 115 21.81 5.58 -20.41
N VAL A 116 22.91 5.40 -19.68
CA VAL A 116 23.20 6.11 -18.42
C VAL A 116 24.67 6.52 -18.34
N ASN A 117 24.99 7.51 -17.52
CA ASN A 117 26.38 7.85 -17.19
C ASN A 117 26.82 7.15 -15.88
N GLY A 118 28.06 7.39 -15.44
CA GLY A 118 28.58 6.78 -14.22
C GLY A 118 27.88 7.24 -12.93
N ASP A 119 27.38 8.49 -12.91
CA ASP A 119 26.67 9.07 -11.76
C ASP A 119 25.37 8.31 -11.44
N TYR A 120 24.77 7.62 -12.42
CA TYR A 120 23.55 6.84 -12.22
C TYR A 120 23.65 5.82 -11.08
N GLN A 121 24.83 5.22 -10.89
CA GLN A 121 25.02 4.19 -9.87
C GLN A 121 24.80 4.74 -8.45
N SER A 122 25.34 5.92 -8.13
CA SER A 122 25.18 6.54 -6.82
C SER A 122 23.78 7.10 -6.66
N ILE A 123 23.26 7.79 -7.68
CA ILE A 123 21.94 8.45 -7.64
C ILE A 123 20.81 7.44 -7.38
N ARG A 124 20.92 6.22 -7.91
CA ARG A 124 19.89 5.17 -7.81
C ARG A 124 20.22 4.06 -6.81
N ASP A 125 21.32 4.19 -6.06
CA ASP A 125 21.83 3.17 -5.12
C ASP A 125 21.87 1.77 -5.77
N ILE A 126 22.56 1.67 -6.91
CA ILE A 126 22.70 0.45 -7.69
C ILE A 126 23.81 -0.42 -7.09
N GLN A 127 23.42 -1.61 -6.64
CA GLN A 127 24.31 -2.62 -6.09
C GLN A 127 24.74 -3.60 -7.19
N VAL A 128 26.03 -3.75 -7.41
CA VAL A 128 26.60 -4.67 -8.42
C VAL A 128 26.95 -5.99 -7.73
N ALA A 129 26.38 -7.10 -8.22
CA ALA A 129 26.65 -8.43 -7.69
C ALA A 129 28.02 -8.98 -8.16
N ALA A 130 28.36 -8.71 -9.42
CA ALA A 130 29.61 -9.17 -10.03
C ALA A 130 30.10 -8.17 -11.08
N GLY A 131 31.43 -8.05 -11.21
CA GLY A 131 32.06 -7.12 -12.15
C GLY A 131 32.01 -5.66 -11.66
N ARG A 132 31.64 -4.74 -12.55
CA ARG A 132 31.55 -3.30 -12.27
C ARG A 132 30.38 -2.65 -13.00
N PHE A 133 29.95 -1.48 -12.54
CA PHE A 133 29.01 -0.66 -13.30
C PHE A 133 29.72 0.13 -14.42
N ILE A 134 28.96 0.99 -15.12
CA ILE A 134 29.46 1.92 -16.14
C ILE A 134 30.38 2.96 -15.49
N LEU A 135 31.59 3.12 -16.04
CA LEU A 135 32.55 4.13 -15.59
C LEU A 135 32.47 5.41 -16.45
N PRO A 136 32.88 6.59 -15.95
CA PRO A 136 32.94 7.81 -16.74
C PRO A 136 33.74 7.68 -18.05
N MET A 137 34.86 6.93 -18.01
CA MET A 137 35.68 6.66 -19.19
C MET A 137 34.95 5.81 -20.26
N ASP A 138 34.03 4.94 -19.86
CA ASP A 138 33.23 4.16 -20.82
C ASP A 138 32.26 5.06 -21.58
N ASP A 139 31.69 6.04 -20.90
CA ASP A 139 30.78 7.01 -21.50
C ASP A 139 31.55 7.96 -22.43
N GLU A 140 32.65 8.55 -21.99
CA GLU A 140 33.52 9.39 -22.83
C GLU A 140 34.05 8.65 -24.05
N GLY A 141 34.54 7.42 -23.87
CA GLY A 141 35.06 6.58 -24.94
C GLY A 141 33.99 6.00 -25.88
N ARG A 142 32.70 6.11 -25.53
CA ARG A 142 31.58 5.43 -26.21
C ARG A 142 31.83 3.92 -26.31
N ASN A 143 32.32 3.34 -25.24
CA ASN A 143 32.62 1.92 -25.18
C ASN A 143 31.32 1.11 -25.34
N ARG A 144 31.38 0.01 -26.09
CA ARG A 144 30.25 -0.93 -26.25
C ARG A 144 30.26 -1.95 -25.13
N VAL A 145 30.01 -1.47 -23.92
CA VAL A 145 29.90 -2.29 -22.70
C VAL A 145 28.46 -2.32 -22.23
N ALA A 146 28.07 -3.40 -21.57
CA ALA A 146 26.75 -3.59 -21.00
C ALA A 146 26.84 -4.10 -19.56
N VAL A 147 25.92 -3.63 -18.73
CA VAL A 147 25.68 -4.16 -17.38
C VAL A 147 24.27 -4.78 -17.39
N LEU A 148 24.16 -6.01 -16.90
CA LEU A 148 22.92 -6.78 -16.96
C LEU A 148 22.17 -6.74 -15.63
N GLY A 149 20.86 -6.56 -15.69
CA GLY A 149 19.96 -6.89 -14.60
C GLY A 149 20.02 -8.39 -14.25
N SER A 150 19.68 -8.71 -13.01
CA SER A 150 19.81 -10.07 -12.47
C SER A 150 18.96 -11.11 -13.22
N ASN A 151 17.76 -10.76 -13.68
CA ASN A 151 16.89 -11.66 -14.45
C ASN A 151 17.39 -11.82 -15.88
N VAL A 152 17.78 -10.73 -16.54
CA VAL A 152 18.34 -10.78 -17.91
C VAL A 152 19.60 -11.64 -17.97
N ALA A 153 20.49 -11.51 -16.98
CA ALA A 153 21.69 -12.33 -16.90
C ALA A 153 21.35 -13.82 -16.75
N ARG A 154 20.37 -14.16 -15.89
CA ARG A 154 19.91 -15.53 -15.66
C ARG A 154 19.30 -16.14 -16.92
N GLU A 155 18.46 -15.40 -17.63
CA GLU A 155 17.79 -15.90 -18.84
C GLU A 155 18.78 -16.09 -20.00
N LEU A 156 19.72 -15.17 -20.19
CA LEU A 156 20.70 -15.26 -21.28
C LEU A 156 21.78 -16.32 -21.03
N PHE A 157 22.26 -16.46 -19.79
CA PHE A 157 23.46 -17.26 -19.49
C PHE A 157 23.22 -18.48 -18.58
N GLY A 158 22.06 -18.58 -17.93
CA GLY A 158 21.77 -19.64 -16.97
C GLY A 158 22.74 -19.61 -15.79
N PHE A 159 23.53 -20.68 -15.66
CA PHE A 159 24.58 -20.81 -14.63
C PHE A 159 25.97 -20.37 -15.12
N THR A 160 26.09 -19.90 -16.35
CA THR A 160 27.37 -19.54 -16.93
C THR A 160 27.75 -18.11 -16.55
N ASP A 161 29.01 -17.86 -16.20
CA ASP A 161 29.50 -16.51 -15.93
C ASP A 161 29.35 -15.62 -17.19
N PRO A 162 28.59 -14.52 -17.13
CA PRO A 162 28.41 -13.61 -18.26
C PRO A 162 29.54 -12.58 -18.40
N ILE A 163 30.37 -12.36 -17.36
CA ILE A 163 31.39 -11.31 -17.37
C ILE A 163 32.42 -11.55 -18.49
N GLY A 164 32.73 -10.49 -19.24
CA GLY A 164 33.67 -10.51 -20.37
C GLY A 164 33.09 -11.09 -21.67
N LYS A 165 31.87 -11.64 -21.65
CA LYS A 165 31.23 -12.20 -22.83
C LYS A 165 30.53 -11.15 -23.66
N THR A 166 30.36 -11.43 -24.94
CA THR A 166 29.64 -10.54 -25.87
C THR A 166 28.20 -10.98 -26.03
N ILE A 167 27.27 -10.04 -25.82
CA ILE A 167 25.85 -10.16 -26.14
C ILE A 167 25.52 -9.32 -27.36
N LYS A 168 24.41 -9.65 -28.03
CA LYS A 168 23.84 -8.84 -29.11
C LYS A 168 22.60 -8.13 -28.62
N LEU A 169 22.57 -6.81 -28.78
CA LEU A 169 21.39 -5.98 -28.58
C LEU A 169 20.94 -5.47 -29.94
N ASN A 170 19.77 -5.91 -30.44
CA ASN A 170 19.30 -5.62 -31.80
C ASN A 170 20.40 -5.81 -32.88
N GLY A 171 21.18 -6.90 -32.76
CA GLY A 171 22.26 -7.24 -33.68
C GLY A 171 23.61 -6.54 -33.45
N GLN A 172 23.70 -5.58 -32.53
CA GLN A 172 24.97 -4.91 -32.19
C GLN A 172 25.67 -5.58 -30.99
N ASN A 173 26.98 -5.78 -31.10
CA ASN A 173 27.78 -6.46 -30.08
C ASN A 173 28.12 -5.53 -28.89
N PHE A 174 27.88 -6.01 -27.67
CA PHE A 174 28.26 -5.37 -26.41
C PHE A 174 28.96 -6.36 -25.50
N THR A 175 30.00 -5.92 -24.80
CA THR A 175 30.72 -6.76 -23.82
C THR A 175 30.12 -6.57 -22.43
N VAL A 176 29.76 -7.67 -21.76
CA VAL A 176 29.21 -7.62 -20.41
C VAL A 176 30.32 -7.33 -19.41
N VAL A 177 30.19 -6.25 -18.64
CA VAL A 177 31.18 -5.82 -17.64
C VAL A 177 30.67 -5.90 -16.20
N GLY A 178 29.37 -6.14 -16.01
CA GLY A 178 28.79 -6.28 -14.67
C GLY A 178 27.40 -6.90 -14.67
N ILE A 179 27.00 -7.37 -13.50
CA ILE A 179 25.66 -7.89 -13.20
C ILE A 179 25.15 -7.18 -11.95
N LEU A 180 23.90 -6.72 -11.97
CA LEU A 180 23.27 -6.10 -10.81
C LEU A 180 22.82 -7.15 -9.78
N SER A 181 22.84 -6.75 -8.51
CA SER A 181 22.22 -7.51 -7.43
C SER A 181 20.71 -7.50 -7.57
N GLN A 182 20.07 -8.63 -7.27
CA GLN A 182 18.62 -8.75 -7.34
C GLN A 182 17.97 -7.85 -6.28
N LYS A 183 17.15 -6.87 -6.71
CA LYS A 183 16.43 -5.93 -5.82
C LYS A 183 14.91 -6.13 -5.87
N GLY A 184 14.40 -6.81 -6.91
CA GLY A 184 12.98 -6.97 -7.21
C GLY A 184 12.40 -5.77 -7.96
N SER A 185 11.17 -5.92 -8.43
CA SER A 185 10.46 -4.84 -9.12
C SER A 185 10.06 -3.72 -8.13
N SER A 186 10.34 -2.47 -8.51
CA SER A 186 9.97 -1.28 -7.74
C SER A 186 8.96 -0.41 -8.51
N ILE A 187 8.39 0.58 -7.84
CA ILE A 187 7.53 1.60 -8.50
C ILE A 187 8.29 2.39 -9.57
N ALA A 188 9.61 2.50 -9.48
CA ALA A 188 10.45 3.17 -10.47
C ALA A 188 10.84 2.26 -11.65
N GLY A 189 10.30 1.04 -11.70
CA GLY A 189 10.67 0.00 -12.66
C GLY A 189 11.47 -1.13 -12.01
N SER A 190 11.82 -2.10 -12.84
CA SER A 190 12.62 -3.26 -12.47
C SER A 190 14.00 -3.13 -13.11
N ASP A 191 15.00 -2.79 -12.30
CA ASP A 191 16.39 -2.78 -12.76
C ASP A 191 16.88 -4.22 -13.05
N ASP A 192 16.22 -5.23 -12.45
CA ASP A 192 16.49 -6.67 -12.66
C ASP A 192 16.21 -7.13 -14.10
N ASP A 193 15.25 -6.49 -14.78
CA ASP A 193 14.80 -6.83 -16.14
C ASP A 193 15.40 -5.89 -17.22
N SER A 194 16.36 -5.06 -16.82
CA SER A 194 16.93 -4.00 -17.65
C SER A 194 18.40 -4.27 -17.98
N ILE A 195 18.88 -3.64 -19.06
CA ILE A 195 20.28 -3.63 -19.48
C ILE A 195 20.76 -2.18 -19.46
N PHE A 196 21.97 -1.92 -18.95
CA PHE A 196 22.54 -0.58 -18.90
C PHE A 196 23.74 -0.48 -19.83
N ILE A 197 23.79 0.58 -20.64
CA ILE A 197 24.91 0.91 -21.52
C ILE A 197 25.31 2.38 -21.32
N PRO A 198 26.51 2.81 -21.73
CA PRO A 198 26.89 4.22 -21.61
C PRO A 198 25.96 5.13 -22.43
N LEU A 199 25.56 6.26 -21.85
CA LEU A 199 24.61 7.23 -22.43
C LEU A 199 25.07 7.73 -23.81
N LYS A 200 26.35 8.07 -23.97
CA LYS A 200 26.87 8.51 -25.28
C LYS A 200 26.87 7.39 -26.30
N THR A 201 27.01 6.13 -25.88
CA THR A 201 26.80 4.96 -26.76
C THR A 201 25.32 4.82 -27.15
N MET A 202 24.41 5.06 -26.20
CA MET A 202 22.96 5.03 -26.42
C MET A 202 22.50 6.01 -27.50
N PHE A 203 23.08 7.21 -27.59
CA PHE A 203 22.73 8.19 -28.63
C PHE A 203 22.84 7.64 -30.06
N TYR A 204 23.84 6.80 -30.31
CA TYR A 204 24.06 6.17 -31.61
C TYR A 204 23.26 4.87 -31.74
N PHE A 205 23.15 4.11 -30.66
CA PHE A 205 22.40 2.86 -30.62
C PHE A 205 20.90 3.08 -30.90
N ALA A 206 20.28 4.02 -30.19
CA ALA A 206 18.86 4.35 -30.32
C ALA A 206 18.57 5.36 -31.45
N LYS A 207 19.61 5.94 -32.08
CA LYS A 207 19.51 7.06 -33.04
C LYS A 207 18.64 8.22 -32.49
N ASN A 208 18.71 8.42 -31.18
CA ASN A 208 17.91 9.39 -30.46
C ASN A 208 18.81 10.12 -29.45
N ARG A 209 18.73 11.44 -29.43
CA ARG A 209 19.45 12.30 -28.48
C ARG A 209 18.52 13.06 -27.53
N ASP A 210 17.22 12.86 -27.68
CA ASP A 210 16.20 13.50 -26.86
C ASP A 210 16.22 12.92 -25.46
N ILE A 211 16.57 13.77 -24.50
CA ILE A 211 16.50 13.43 -23.09
C ILE A 211 15.14 13.85 -22.58
N ARG A 212 14.40 12.87 -22.06
CA ARG A 212 13.11 13.10 -21.41
C ARG A 212 13.10 12.76 -19.93
N GLN A 213 14.11 12.05 -19.46
CA GLN A 213 14.20 11.65 -18.07
C GLN A 213 15.59 11.97 -17.53
N ILE A 214 15.63 12.58 -16.35
CA ILE A 214 16.87 12.91 -15.66
C ILE A 214 16.70 12.54 -14.19
N TYR A 215 17.68 11.81 -13.66
CA TYR A 215 17.82 11.59 -12.24
C TYR A 215 18.86 12.55 -11.69
N ILE A 216 18.54 13.19 -10.58
CA ILE A 216 19.37 14.21 -9.93
C ILE A 216 19.48 13.84 -8.46
N GLU A 217 20.70 13.90 -7.92
CA GLU A 217 20.96 13.73 -6.51
C GLU A 217 21.25 15.09 -5.88
N ALA A 218 20.43 15.50 -4.90
CA ALA A 218 20.68 16.69 -4.11
C ALA A 218 21.84 16.45 -3.12
N THR A 219 22.53 17.52 -2.74
CA THR A 219 23.68 17.44 -1.81
C THR A 219 23.32 16.90 -0.43
N SER A 220 22.09 17.15 0.02
CA SER A 220 21.53 16.54 1.23
C SER A 220 20.00 16.48 1.14
N PRO A 221 19.32 15.73 2.02
CA PRO A 221 17.85 15.73 2.09
C PRO A 221 17.27 17.13 2.35
N ASP A 222 17.99 17.98 3.08
CA ASP A 222 17.54 19.34 3.43
C ASP A 222 17.63 20.32 2.24
N THR A 223 18.48 20.02 1.25
CA THR A 223 18.66 20.87 0.06
C THR A 223 17.74 20.49 -1.10
N VAL A 224 16.96 19.41 -0.99
CA VAL A 224 16.07 18.90 -2.06
C VAL A 224 15.12 19.97 -2.55
N GLU A 225 14.46 20.72 -1.65
CA GLU A 225 13.49 21.74 -2.05
C GLU A 225 14.17 22.95 -2.72
N LEU A 226 15.37 23.33 -2.28
CA LEU A 226 16.16 24.38 -2.92
C LEU A 226 16.61 23.95 -4.32
N ALA A 227 17.13 22.72 -4.46
CA ALA A 227 17.50 22.13 -5.73
C ALA A 227 16.31 22.08 -6.69
N LYS A 228 15.13 21.64 -6.23
CA LYS A 228 13.90 21.61 -7.04
C LYS A 228 13.52 22.99 -7.57
N ASN A 229 13.57 24.01 -6.73
CA ASN A 229 13.22 25.38 -7.14
C ASN A 229 14.19 25.94 -8.19
N GLU A 230 15.48 25.63 -8.06
CA GLU A 230 16.49 26.01 -9.04
C GLU A 230 16.30 25.26 -10.37
N ILE A 231 16.12 23.94 -10.31
CA ILE A 231 15.83 23.09 -11.48
C ILE A 231 14.57 23.60 -12.19
N ASN A 232 13.50 23.89 -11.44
CA ASN A 232 12.25 24.43 -11.98
C ASN A 232 12.48 25.74 -12.73
N SER A 233 13.26 26.65 -12.16
CA SER A 233 13.57 27.95 -12.78
C SER A 233 14.38 27.80 -14.07
N LYS A 234 15.38 26.90 -14.09
CA LYS A 234 16.16 26.57 -15.29
C LYS A 234 15.28 25.93 -16.37
N LEU A 235 14.45 24.96 -16.01
CA LEU A 235 13.55 24.28 -16.94
C LEU A 235 12.49 25.22 -17.50
N LEU A 236 11.90 26.11 -16.70
CA LEU A 236 10.99 27.14 -17.21
C LEU A 236 11.65 28.05 -18.24
N THR A 237 12.92 28.39 -18.05
CA THR A 237 13.68 29.17 -19.02
C THR A 237 13.85 28.41 -20.34
N ILE A 238 14.22 27.13 -20.27
CA ILE A 238 14.39 26.25 -21.45
C ILE A 238 13.07 26.05 -22.19
N PHE A 239 11.98 25.78 -21.46
CA PHE A 239 10.65 25.52 -22.01
C PHE A 239 9.80 26.80 -22.19
N LYS A 240 10.43 27.99 -22.20
CA LYS A 240 9.78 29.29 -22.49
C LYS A 240 8.54 29.56 -21.63
N GLY A 241 8.58 29.16 -20.36
CA GLY A 241 7.51 29.34 -19.38
C GLY A 241 6.40 28.29 -19.40
N ASP A 242 6.50 27.24 -20.23
CA ASP A 242 5.51 26.15 -20.24
C ASP A 242 5.69 25.22 -19.02
N THR A 243 4.86 25.44 -18.01
CA THR A 243 4.82 24.64 -16.77
C THR A 243 4.31 23.21 -16.99
N ASN A 244 3.68 22.91 -18.13
CA ASN A 244 3.18 21.57 -18.46
C ASN A 244 4.18 20.74 -19.27
N ALA A 245 5.28 21.35 -19.73
CA ALA A 245 6.29 20.67 -20.54
C ALA A 245 7.11 19.66 -19.72
N PHE A 246 7.22 19.86 -18.40
CA PHE A 246 8.00 19.00 -17.52
C PHE A 246 7.32 18.78 -16.16
N ARG A 247 7.79 17.77 -15.43
CA ARG A 247 7.39 17.46 -14.07
C ARG A 247 8.63 17.10 -13.26
N ILE A 248 8.77 17.76 -12.12
CA ILE A 248 9.79 17.46 -11.12
C ILE A 248 9.10 16.67 -10.00
N ILE A 249 9.65 15.51 -9.68
CA ILE A 249 9.12 14.60 -8.66
C ILE A 249 10.25 14.28 -7.70
N ASP A 250 10.00 14.45 -6.41
CA ASP A 250 10.87 13.97 -5.35
C ASP A 250 10.20 12.88 -4.53
N GLN A 251 10.97 12.29 -3.63
CA GLN A 251 10.52 11.21 -2.76
C GLN A 251 9.30 11.58 -1.89
N SER A 252 9.24 12.80 -1.35
CA SER A 252 8.13 13.26 -0.50
C SER A 252 6.82 13.37 -1.28
N GLN A 253 6.89 13.74 -2.56
CA GLN A 253 5.72 13.78 -3.45
C GLN A 253 5.20 12.36 -3.76
N ILE A 254 6.09 11.39 -3.95
CA ILE A 254 5.69 9.98 -4.12
C ILE A 254 5.04 9.46 -2.84
N LEU A 255 5.65 9.72 -1.68
CA LEU A 255 5.13 9.28 -0.37
C LEU A 255 3.76 9.93 -0.07
N SER A 256 3.58 11.21 -0.33
CA SER A 256 2.29 11.88 -0.14
C SER A 256 1.22 11.33 -1.08
N THR A 257 1.57 10.98 -2.31
CA THR A 257 0.67 10.31 -3.27
C THR A 257 0.28 8.92 -2.77
N VAL A 258 1.24 8.10 -2.35
CA VAL A 258 0.99 6.76 -1.79
C VAL A 258 0.10 6.84 -0.54
N ASN A 259 0.37 7.79 0.36
CA ASN A 259 -0.43 8.02 1.55
C ASN A 259 -1.86 8.46 1.20
N SER A 260 -2.02 9.33 0.20
CA SER A 260 -3.34 9.79 -0.26
C SER A 260 -4.16 8.64 -0.85
N VAL A 261 -3.56 7.83 -1.74
CA VAL A 261 -4.22 6.64 -2.32
C VAL A 261 -4.56 5.63 -1.24
N THR A 262 -3.64 5.38 -0.30
CA THR A 262 -3.87 4.48 0.85
C THR A 262 -5.03 4.97 1.70
N ALA A 263 -5.11 6.27 1.98
CA ALA A 263 -6.19 6.85 2.76
C ALA A 263 -7.54 6.70 2.05
N THR A 264 -7.59 6.96 0.73
CA THR A 264 -8.80 6.76 -0.08
C THR A 264 -9.25 5.30 -0.08
N LEU A 265 -8.33 4.34 -0.28
CA LEU A 265 -8.65 2.92 -0.22
C LEU A 265 -9.11 2.51 1.18
N SER A 266 -8.46 3.00 2.23
CA SER A 266 -8.85 2.73 3.62
C SER A 266 -10.25 3.25 3.93
N LEU A 267 -10.62 4.42 3.40
CA LEU A 267 -11.98 4.96 3.53
C LEU A 267 -13.01 4.11 2.80
N LEU A 268 -12.73 3.67 1.57
CA LEU A 268 -13.63 2.79 0.81
C LEU A 268 -13.83 1.45 1.52
N LEU A 269 -12.74 0.81 1.94
CA LEU A 269 -12.77 -0.48 2.65
C LEU A 269 -13.46 -0.34 4.02
N GLY A 270 -13.18 0.75 4.74
CA GLY A 270 -13.86 1.10 5.98
C GLY A 270 -15.36 1.33 5.79
N GLY A 271 -15.77 1.97 4.69
CA GLY A 271 -17.18 2.16 4.33
C GLY A 271 -17.91 0.85 4.07
N ILE A 272 -17.33 -0.03 3.24
CA ILE A 272 -17.89 -1.36 2.93
C ILE A 272 -18.02 -2.20 4.21
N ALA A 273 -16.99 -2.18 5.05
CA ALA A 273 -16.99 -2.91 6.30
C ALA A 273 -17.96 -2.29 7.32
N GLY A 274 -18.10 -0.96 7.34
CA GLY A 274 -19.10 -0.24 8.12
C GLY A 274 -20.53 -0.62 7.74
N ILE A 275 -20.83 -0.75 6.44
CA ILE A 275 -22.12 -1.26 5.94
C ILE A 275 -22.35 -2.70 6.42
N SER A 276 -21.33 -3.55 6.35
CA SER A 276 -21.41 -4.95 6.82
C SER A 276 -21.72 -5.02 8.33
N LEU A 277 -21.10 -4.15 9.11
CA LEU A 277 -21.37 -3.99 10.54
C LEU A 277 -22.78 -3.47 10.82
N LEU A 278 -23.30 -2.53 10.02
CA LEU A 278 -24.70 -2.08 10.12
C LEU A 278 -25.68 -3.22 9.86
N VAL A 279 -25.44 -4.05 8.83
CA VAL A 279 -26.25 -5.24 8.56
C VAL A 279 -26.19 -6.22 9.74
N GLY A 280 -25.00 -6.43 10.32
CA GLY A 280 -24.84 -7.20 11.55
C GLY A 280 -25.64 -6.60 12.72
N GLY A 281 -25.61 -5.29 12.90
CA GLY A 281 -26.37 -4.56 13.91
C GLY A 281 -27.88 -4.71 13.77
N ILE A 282 -28.41 -4.64 12.54
CA ILE A 282 -29.83 -4.92 12.25
C ILE A 282 -30.19 -6.36 12.65
N GLY A 283 -29.28 -7.31 12.42
CA GLY A 283 -29.41 -8.69 12.90
C GLY A 283 -29.59 -8.77 14.42
N ILE A 284 -28.76 -8.05 15.19
CA ILE A 284 -28.90 -7.96 16.65
C ILE A 284 -30.27 -7.41 17.02
N MET A 285 -30.69 -6.31 16.40
CA MET A 285 -31.98 -5.68 16.69
C MET A 285 -33.14 -6.65 16.49
N ASN A 286 -33.18 -7.35 15.35
CA ASN A 286 -34.27 -8.27 15.02
C ASN A 286 -34.33 -9.45 15.99
N ILE A 287 -33.18 -10.06 16.28
CA ILE A 287 -33.13 -11.17 17.23
C ILE A 287 -33.50 -10.73 18.65
N MET A 288 -33.10 -9.52 19.04
CA MET A 288 -33.47 -8.95 20.34
C MET A 288 -34.98 -8.66 20.41
N LEU A 289 -35.59 -8.15 19.34
CA LEU A 289 -37.05 -7.96 19.29
C LEU A 289 -37.82 -9.28 19.45
N VAL A 290 -37.38 -10.33 18.75
CA VAL A 290 -37.95 -11.68 18.90
C VAL A 290 -37.75 -12.21 20.32
N SER A 291 -36.58 -11.97 20.92
CA SER A 291 -36.29 -12.39 22.29
C SER A 291 -37.13 -11.64 23.33
N VAL A 292 -37.47 -10.37 23.08
CA VAL A 292 -38.39 -9.60 23.93
C VAL A 292 -39.80 -10.17 23.84
N THR A 293 -40.27 -10.54 22.64
CA THR A 293 -41.60 -11.14 22.47
C THR A 293 -41.71 -12.51 23.14
N GLU A 294 -40.69 -13.36 23.01
CA GLU A 294 -40.65 -14.68 23.66
C GLU A 294 -40.56 -14.58 25.20
N ARG A 295 -39.87 -13.57 25.72
CA ARG A 295 -39.70 -13.36 27.18
C ARG A 295 -40.70 -12.37 27.77
N THR A 296 -41.78 -12.02 27.06
CA THR A 296 -42.76 -11.01 27.49
C THR A 296 -43.31 -11.31 28.89
N ARG A 297 -43.74 -12.54 29.14
CA ARG A 297 -44.29 -12.98 30.42
C ARG A 297 -43.27 -12.91 31.56
N GLU A 298 -42.03 -13.31 31.31
CA GLU A 298 -40.92 -13.23 32.28
C GLU A 298 -40.62 -11.77 32.68
N ILE A 299 -40.61 -10.85 31.71
CA ILE A 299 -40.43 -9.41 31.94
C ILE A 299 -41.59 -8.85 32.76
N GLY A 300 -42.83 -9.27 32.44
CA GLY A 300 -44.04 -8.89 33.17
C GLY A 300 -43.98 -9.26 34.65
N ILE A 301 -43.56 -10.50 34.96
CA ILE A 301 -43.39 -10.99 36.33
C ILE A 301 -42.35 -10.14 37.09
N ARG A 302 -41.19 -9.86 36.47
CA ARG A 302 -40.14 -9.03 37.10
C ARG A 302 -40.63 -7.63 37.43
N LYS A 303 -41.41 -7.01 36.53
CA LYS A 303 -41.97 -5.67 36.75
C LYS A 303 -43.08 -5.69 37.81
N ALA A 304 -43.90 -6.74 37.86
CA ALA A 304 -44.91 -6.91 38.91
C ALA A 304 -44.28 -7.07 40.31
N LEU A 305 -43.09 -7.68 40.39
CA LEU A 305 -42.29 -7.80 41.61
C LEU A 305 -41.47 -6.52 41.95
N GLY A 306 -41.65 -5.42 41.20
CA GLY A 306 -41.07 -4.12 41.52
C GLY A 306 -39.82 -3.71 40.72
N ALA A 307 -39.42 -4.45 39.68
CA ALA A 307 -38.30 -4.03 38.82
C ALA A 307 -38.61 -2.70 38.10
N LYS A 308 -37.71 -1.72 38.18
CA LYS A 308 -37.89 -0.41 37.52
C LYS A 308 -37.66 -0.55 36.02
N LYS A 309 -38.25 0.35 35.21
CA LYS A 309 -38.01 0.43 33.76
C LYS A 309 -36.51 0.47 33.41
N LYS A 310 -35.73 1.21 34.20
CA LYS A 310 -34.27 1.32 34.05
C LYS A 310 -33.55 -0.02 34.24
N ASP A 311 -34.05 -0.91 35.10
CA ASP A 311 -33.42 -2.20 35.37
C ASP A 311 -33.58 -3.15 34.17
N VAL A 312 -34.79 -3.18 33.58
CA VAL A 312 -35.07 -3.97 32.36
C VAL A 312 -34.30 -3.41 31.17
N LEU A 313 -34.30 -2.09 30.99
CA LEU A 313 -33.55 -1.41 29.92
C LEU A 313 -32.06 -1.78 29.99
N LEU A 314 -31.45 -1.66 31.17
CA LEU A 314 -30.03 -1.88 31.38
C LEU A 314 -29.65 -3.37 31.21
N GLN A 315 -30.56 -4.30 31.54
CA GLN A 315 -30.38 -5.72 31.26
C GLN A 315 -30.24 -5.99 29.74
N PHE A 316 -31.19 -5.52 28.93
CA PHE A 316 -31.17 -5.76 27.48
C PHE A 316 -30.04 -5.01 26.77
N ILE A 317 -29.68 -3.80 27.23
CA ILE A 317 -28.51 -3.09 26.71
C ILE A 317 -27.23 -3.88 26.98
N ILE A 318 -27.06 -4.41 28.20
CA ILE A 318 -25.88 -5.23 28.52
C ILE A 318 -25.88 -6.52 27.70
N GLU A 319 -27.03 -7.16 27.47
CA GLU A 319 -27.12 -8.34 26.61
C GLU A 319 -26.64 -8.05 25.18
N SER A 320 -27.10 -6.93 24.60
CA SER A 320 -26.64 -6.47 23.28
C SER A 320 -25.14 -6.16 23.25
N LEU A 321 -24.64 -5.45 24.27
CA LEU A 321 -23.21 -5.14 24.42
C LEU A 321 -22.35 -6.39 24.59
N THR A 322 -22.83 -7.41 25.31
CA THR A 322 -22.10 -8.67 25.44
C THR A 322 -22.04 -9.43 24.13
N LEU A 323 -23.14 -9.46 23.35
CA LEU A 323 -23.15 -10.07 22.02
C LEU A 323 -22.19 -9.35 21.07
N SER A 324 -22.23 -8.01 21.03
CA SER A 324 -21.37 -7.24 20.14
C SER A 324 -19.91 -7.18 20.57
N GLY A 325 -19.65 -7.21 21.88
CA GLY A 325 -18.32 -7.31 22.45
C GLY A 325 -17.68 -8.67 22.16
N LEU A 326 -18.41 -9.78 22.39
CA LEU A 326 -17.92 -11.12 22.08
C LEU A 326 -17.72 -11.32 20.58
N GLY A 327 -18.70 -10.91 19.76
CA GLY A 327 -18.58 -10.94 18.30
C GLY A 327 -17.40 -10.11 17.80
N GLY A 328 -17.16 -8.94 18.41
CA GLY A 328 -16.01 -8.10 18.11
C GLY A 328 -14.68 -8.75 18.48
N ILE A 329 -14.55 -9.35 19.67
CA ILE A 329 -13.34 -10.07 20.10
C ILE A 329 -13.06 -11.25 19.17
N VAL A 330 -14.07 -12.06 18.86
CA VAL A 330 -13.92 -13.20 17.95
C VAL A 330 -13.55 -12.71 16.55
N GLY A 331 -14.20 -11.65 16.05
CA GLY A 331 -13.84 -11.02 14.78
C GLY A 331 -12.41 -10.47 14.76
N ILE A 332 -11.90 -9.95 15.88
CA ILE A 332 -10.50 -9.51 16.00
C ILE A 332 -9.55 -10.70 15.87
N ILE A 333 -9.81 -11.79 16.59
CA ILE A 333 -8.97 -12.98 16.54
C ILE A 333 -8.96 -13.56 15.12
N VAL A 334 -10.15 -13.74 14.52
CA VAL A 334 -10.27 -14.27 13.16
C VAL A 334 -9.63 -13.33 12.14
N GLY A 335 -9.87 -12.02 12.26
CA GLY A 335 -9.26 -11.00 11.40
C GLY A 335 -7.73 -10.96 11.50
N TYR A 336 -7.18 -11.11 12.71
CA TYR A 336 -5.75 -11.17 12.93
C TYR A 336 -5.13 -12.39 12.26
N VAL A 337 -5.69 -13.58 12.50
CA VAL A 337 -5.22 -14.82 11.86
C VAL A 337 -5.33 -14.72 10.34
N LEU A 338 -6.47 -14.26 9.83
CA LEU A 338 -6.70 -14.12 8.40
C LEU A 338 -5.72 -13.12 7.76
N SER A 339 -5.44 -11.99 8.42
CA SER A 339 -4.48 -10.99 7.93
C SER A 339 -3.06 -11.56 7.86
N MET A 340 -2.65 -12.41 8.80
CA MET A 340 -1.34 -13.08 8.75
C MET A 340 -1.26 -14.11 7.63
N VAL A 341 -2.30 -14.94 7.48
CA VAL A 341 -2.35 -15.96 6.42
C VAL A 341 -2.31 -15.30 5.05
N LEU A 342 -3.18 -14.31 4.80
CA LEU A 342 -3.21 -13.57 3.54
C LEU A 342 -1.92 -12.77 3.32
N GLY A 343 -1.40 -12.12 4.37
CA GLY A 343 -0.14 -11.37 4.30
C GLY A 343 1.04 -12.26 3.90
N SER A 344 1.17 -13.44 4.49
CA SER A 344 2.21 -14.41 4.15
C SER A 344 2.10 -14.91 2.71
N ALA A 345 0.88 -15.21 2.23
CA ALA A 345 0.64 -15.63 0.85
C ALA A 345 1.00 -14.54 -0.17
N MET A 346 0.87 -13.26 0.22
CA MET A 346 1.17 -12.11 -0.63
C MET A 346 2.58 -11.54 -0.44
N ASN A 347 3.42 -12.13 0.43
CA ASN A 347 4.72 -11.58 0.85
C ASN A 347 4.65 -10.14 1.41
N ILE A 348 3.54 -9.80 2.09
CA ILE A 348 3.31 -8.48 2.68
C ILE A 348 3.21 -8.62 4.19
N ASN A 349 3.89 -7.74 4.94
CA ASN A 349 3.75 -7.68 6.39
C ASN A 349 2.42 -7.00 6.78
N ALA A 350 1.32 -7.77 6.66
CA ALA A 350 -0.04 -7.34 6.96
C ALA A 350 -0.37 -7.46 8.46
N LYS A 351 0.57 -7.11 9.35
CA LYS A 351 0.32 -7.13 10.80
C LYS A 351 -0.67 -6.03 11.19
N PRO A 352 -1.81 -6.36 11.83
CA PRO A 352 -2.77 -5.37 12.30
C PRO A 352 -2.16 -4.41 13.32
N SER A 353 -2.42 -3.13 13.15
CA SER A 353 -2.03 -2.08 14.09
C SER A 353 -2.98 -2.02 15.27
N LEU A 354 -2.47 -1.60 16.44
CA LEU A 354 -3.27 -1.46 17.66
C LEU A 354 -4.44 -0.48 17.46
N SER A 355 -4.24 0.59 16.68
CA SER A 355 -5.27 1.55 16.32
C SER A 355 -6.43 0.90 15.56
N THR A 356 -6.14 0.07 14.54
CA THR A 356 -7.17 -0.66 13.79
C THR A 356 -7.97 -1.59 14.67
N VAL A 357 -7.33 -2.29 15.61
CA VAL A 357 -8.00 -3.17 16.58
C VAL A 357 -8.93 -2.37 17.50
N LEU A 358 -8.44 -1.26 18.07
CA LEU A 358 -9.23 -0.40 18.96
C LEU A 358 -10.42 0.24 18.25
N ILE A 359 -10.23 0.73 17.02
CA ILE A 359 -11.30 1.32 16.21
C ILE A 359 -12.36 0.26 15.88
N SER A 360 -11.94 -0.93 15.44
CA SER A 360 -12.86 -2.00 15.06
C SER A 360 -13.68 -2.50 16.26
N PHE A 361 -13.03 -2.67 17.43
CA PHE A 361 -13.71 -3.05 18.67
C PHE A 361 -14.68 -1.97 19.15
N SER A 362 -14.24 -0.71 19.18
CA SER A 362 -15.09 0.41 19.61
C SER A 362 -16.32 0.53 18.71
N PHE A 363 -16.14 0.35 17.40
CA PHE A 363 -17.24 0.39 16.44
C PHE A 363 -18.23 -0.77 16.64
N SER A 364 -17.77 -2.00 16.91
CA SER A 364 -18.68 -3.12 17.21
C SER A 364 -19.51 -2.87 18.47
N VAL A 365 -18.91 -2.29 19.50
CA VAL A 365 -19.59 -1.90 20.74
C VAL A 365 -20.63 -0.81 20.47
N ILE A 366 -20.29 0.23 19.70
CA ILE A 366 -21.21 1.32 19.33
C ILE A 366 -22.41 0.78 18.55
N VAL A 367 -22.18 -0.09 17.56
CA VAL A 367 -23.24 -0.73 16.77
C VAL A 367 -24.17 -1.55 17.67
N GLY A 368 -23.61 -2.37 18.57
CA GLY A 368 -24.40 -3.16 19.51
C GLY A 368 -25.21 -2.30 20.48
N LEU A 369 -24.66 -1.17 20.94
CA LEU A 369 -25.40 -0.21 21.75
C LEU A 369 -26.57 0.40 20.96
N PHE A 370 -26.28 0.94 19.78
CA PHE A 370 -27.26 1.65 18.95
C PHE A 370 -28.46 0.76 18.59
N PHE A 371 -28.20 -0.43 18.06
CA PHE A 371 -29.26 -1.38 17.67
C PHE A 371 -29.90 -2.12 18.86
N GLY A 372 -29.23 -2.15 20.02
CA GLY A 372 -29.77 -2.74 21.26
C GLY A 372 -30.74 -1.83 22.02
N VAL A 373 -30.60 -0.49 21.87
CA VAL A 373 -31.42 0.48 22.62
C VAL A 373 -32.91 0.38 22.26
N TYR A 374 -33.25 0.24 20.97
CA TYR A 374 -34.65 0.15 20.55
C TYR A 374 -35.40 -1.04 21.18
N PRO A 375 -34.95 -2.30 21.04
CA PRO A 375 -35.62 -3.45 21.67
C PRO A 375 -35.60 -3.35 23.20
N ALA A 376 -34.51 -2.86 23.80
CA ALA A 376 -34.43 -2.66 25.25
C ALA A 376 -35.48 -1.67 25.75
N ASN A 377 -35.71 -0.58 25.02
CA ASN A 377 -36.74 0.41 25.36
C ASN A 377 -38.15 -0.17 25.17
N LYS A 378 -38.37 -0.97 24.13
CA LYS A 378 -39.63 -1.69 23.92
C LYS A 378 -39.94 -2.62 25.10
N ALA A 379 -38.96 -3.42 25.54
CA ALA A 379 -39.09 -4.31 26.69
C ALA A 379 -39.37 -3.55 28.00
N ALA A 380 -38.64 -2.45 28.25
CA ALA A 380 -38.79 -1.66 29.46
C ALA A 380 -40.18 -1.00 29.58
N ASN A 381 -40.85 -0.73 28.45
CA ASN A 381 -42.16 -0.08 28.42
C ASN A 381 -43.36 -1.03 28.45
N LEU A 382 -43.16 -2.36 28.44
CA LEU A 382 -44.25 -3.33 28.53
C LEU A 382 -45.11 -3.14 29.80
N ASN A 383 -46.44 -3.13 29.67
CA ASN A 383 -47.34 -3.05 30.81
C ASN A 383 -47.37 -4.41 31.55
N PRO A 384 -47.11 -4.47 32.88
CA PRO A 384 -47.08 -5.75 33.61
C PRO A 384 -48.36 -6.57 33.47
N ILE A 385 -49.52 -5.92 33.42
CA ILE A 385 -50.84 -6.58 33.33
C ILE A 385 -51.02 -7.25 31.96
N GLU A 386 -50.67 -6.54 30.88
CA GLU A 386 -50.74 -7.07 29.51
C GLU A 386 -49.70 -8.18 29.29
N ALA A 387 -48.50 -8.00 29.83
CA ALA A 387 -47.43 -8.98 29.70
C ALA A 387 -47.74 -10.32 30.39
N LEU A 388 -48.55 -10.32 31.46
CA LEU A 388 -48.99 -11.53 32.16
C LEU A 388 -50.18 -12.24 31.49
N ARG A 389 -50.92 -11.53 30.62
CA ARG A 389 -52.01 -12.07 29.81
C ARG A 389 -51.56 -12.67 28.48
N TYR A 390 -50.31 -12.46 28.10
CA TYR A 390 -49.71 -13.02 26.89
C TYR A 390 -49.46 -14.52 27.11
N GLU A 391 -50.04 -15.37 26.25
CA GLU A 391 -49.75 -16.82 26.20
C GLU A 391 -48.40 -17.12 25.55
#